data_AF-A0A2Z2M8R0-F1
#
_entry.id   AF-A0A2Z2M8R0-F1
#
_cell.length_a   1.000
_cell.length_b   1.000
_cell.length_c   1.000
_cell.angle_alpha   90.00
_cell.angle_beta   90.00
_cell.angle_gamma   90.00
#
_symmetry.space_group_name_H-M   'P 1'
#
loop_
_entity.id
_entity.type
_entity.pdbx_description
1 polymer ?
#
loop_
_entity_poly.entity_id
_entity_poly.type
_entity_poly.pdbx_seq_one_letter_code
_entity_poly.pdbx_strand_id
1 'polypeptide(L)'
;MKMRVVFDKEYDLLSGIYRVRVRELEFDEELRNVVNGLDPIIRINGEDIKLSELREKSFELQTRESAEKIMGEIRGALIESLSALIARFKEAQSFNGSVSYEIDFNEL
;
A
#
# COMPACT_ATOMS: atom_id res chain seq x y z
N MET A 1 -13.03 -2.92 0.37
CA MET A 1 -11.62 -2.56 0.12
C MET A 1 -10.67 -3.40 0.96
N LYS A 2 -9.89 -4.25 0.31
CA LYS A 2 -8.92 -5.19 0.91
C LYS A 2 -7.67 -5.23 0.04
N MET A 3 -6.51 -5.34 0.69
CA MET A 3 -5.21 -5.50 0.07
C MET A 3 -4.50 -6.70 0.69
N ARG A 4 -3.84 -7.51 -0.14
CA ARG A 4 -2.95 -8.59 0.29
C ARG A 4 -1.56 -8.34 -0.28
N VAL A 5 -0.55 -8.36 0.58
CA VAL A 5 0.85 -8.29 0.19
C VAL A 5 1.57 -9.53 0.68
N VAL A 6 2.35 -10.17 -0.19
CA VAL A 6 3.13 -11.36 0.12
C VAL A 6 4.60 -11.05 -0.11
N PHE A 7 5.42 -11.41 0.86
CA PHE A 7 6.86 -11.18 0.83
C PHE A 7 7.60 -12.51 0.66
N ASP A 8 8.65 -12.51 -0.15
CA ASP A 8 9.69 -13.51 -0.10
C ASP A 8 10.81 -13.03 0.82
N LYS A 9 11.31 -13.93 1.66
CA LYS A 9 12.43 -13.70 2.58
C LYS A 9 13.50 -14.74 2.30
N GLU A 10 14.70 -14.28 1.96
CA GLU A 10 15.87 -15.13 1.74
C GLU A 10 16.97 -14.73 2.72
N TYR A 11 17.77 -15.70 3.16
CA TYR A 11 19.00 -15.44 3.90
C TYR A 11 20.15 -16.16 3.19
N ASP A 12 21.14 -15.39 2.76
CA ASP A 12 22.35 -15.91 2.12
C ASP A 12 23.40 -16.23 3.20
N LEU A 13 23.70 -17.51 3.35
CA LEU A 13 24.64 -18.02 4.37
C LEU A 13 26.10 -17.59 4.15
N LEU A 14 26.49 -17.33 2.90
CA LEU A 14 27.88 -16.99 2.56
C LEU A 14 28.16 -15.50 2.77
N SER A 15 27.20 -14.65 2.43
CA SER A 15 27.32 -13.19 2.58
C SER A 15 26.74 -12.67 3.89
N GLY A 16 25.93 -13.46 4.59
CA GLY A 16 25.23 -13.02 5.81
C GLY A 16 24.10 -12.00 5.53
N ILE A 17 23.63 -11.91 4.28
CA ILE A 17 22.65 -10.92 3.85
C ILE A 17 21.24 -11.50 3.90
N TYR A 18 20.31 -10.76 4.51
CA TYR A 18 18.88 -10.97 4.39
C TYR A 18 18.34 -10.21 3.19
N ARG A 19 17.54 -10.88 2.35
CA ARG A 19 16.89 -10.26 1.19
C ARG A 19 15.38 -10.37 1.34
N VAL A 20 14.70 -9.24 1.17
CA VAL A 20 13.23 -9.15 1.19
C VAL A 20 12.74 -8.60 -0.15
N ARG A 21 11.71 -9.25 -0.71
CA ARG A 21 11.05 -8.83 -1.95
C ARG A 21 9.54 -8.93 -1.81
N VAL A 22 8.80 -8.06 -2.50
CA VAL A 22 7.34 -8.20 -2.62
C VAL A 22 7.05 -9.14 -3.77
N ARG A 23 6.57 -10.35 -3.44
CA ARG A 23 6.21 -11.36 -4.44
C ARG A 23 4.88 -11.04 -5.11
N GLU A 24 3.86 -10.85 -4.29
CA GLU A 24 2.48 -10.61 -4.72
C GLU A 24 1.95 -9.36 -4.02
N LEU A 25 1.22 -8.55 -4.79
CA LEU A 25 0.42 -7.45 -4.29
C LEU A 25 -0.94 -7.51 -4.99
N GLU A 26 -1.96 -7.82 -4.22
CA GLU A 26 -3.32 -8.06 -4.72
C GLU A 26 -4.29 -7.09 -4.07
N PHE A 27 -5.15 -6.52 -4.90
CA PHE A 27 -6.25 -5.65 -4.48
C PHE A 27 -7.58 -6.32 -4.78
N ASP A 28 -8.56 -6.16 -3.89
CA ASP A 28 -9.95 -6.50 -4.20
C ASP A 28 -10.53 -5.55 -5.26
N GLU A 29 -11.69 -5.90 -5.80
CA GLU A 29 -12.30 -5.20 -6.93
C GLU A 29 -12.52 -3.71 -6.67
N GLU A 30 -13.04 -3.35 -5.49
CA GLU A 30 -13.23 -1.95 -5.09
C GLU A 30 -11.91 -1.18 -5.09
N LEU A 31 -10.86 -1.74 -4.49
CA LEU A 31 -9.57 -1.05 -4.39
C LEU A 31 -8.87 -0.99 -5.75
N ARG A 32 -9.03 -2.01 -6.61
CA ARG A 32 -8.58 -1.95 -8.02
C ARG A 32 -9.19 -0.78 -8.76
N ASN A 33 -10.49 -0.52 -8.57
CA ASN A 33 -11.16 0.62 -9.21
C ASN A 33 -10.59 1.96 -8.75
N VAL A 34 -10.21 2.08 -7.47
CA VAL A 34 -9.58 3.29 -6.93
C VAL A 34 -8.19 3.52 -7.51
N VAL A 35 -7.38 2.46 -7.64
CA VAL A 35 -6.02 2.58 -8.18
C VAL A 35 -5.96 2.44 -9.70
N ASN A 36 -7.10 2.28 -10.38
CA ASN A 36 -7.13 2.02 -11.82
C ASN A 36 -6.56 3.21 -12.60
N GLY A 37 -5.53 2.97 -13.40
CA GLY A 37 -4.83 4.02 -14.14
C GLY A 37 -3.97 4.96 -13.28
N LEU A 38 -3.81 4.67 -11.99
CA LEU A 38 -2.94 5.41 -11.08
C LEU A 38 -1.72 4.56 -10.71
N ASP A 39 -0.57 5.23 -10.59
CA ASP A 39 0.66 4.61 -10.10
C ASP A 39 1.19 5.41 -8.90
N PRO A 40 0.64 5.17 -7.70
CA PRO A 40 1.01 5.95 -6.52
C PRO A 40 2.46 5.73 -6.14
N ILE A 41 3.07 6.79 -5.62
CA ILE A 41 4.41 6.75 -5.04
C ILE A 41 4.29 6.35 -3.58
N ILE A 42 5.05 5.34 -3.18
CA ILE A 42 5.21 4.88 -1.81
C ILE A 42 6.62 5.21 -1.34
N ARG A 43 6.74 5.77 -0.13
CA ARG A 43 8.03 6.12 0.45
C ARG A 43 8.51 5.02 1.38
N ILE A 44 9.64 4.41 1.05
CA ILE A 44 10.26 3.32 1.83
C ILE A 44 11.72 3.68 2.07
N ASN A 45 12.11 3.73 3.34
CA ASN A 45 13.46 4.05 3.80
C ASN A 45 13.99 5.39 3.25
N GLY A 46 13.09 6.36 3.08
CA GLY A 46 13.39 7.66 2.48
C GLY A 46 13.51 7.67 0.96
N GLU A 47 13.38 6.51 0.30
CA GLU A 47 13.31 6.38 -1.16
C GLU A 47 11.85 6.41 -1.62
N ASP A 48 11.57 7.18 -2.67
CA ASP A 48 10.27 7.23 -3.32
C ASP A 48 10.23 6.17 -4.42
N ILE A 49 9.35 5.18 -4.29
CA ILE A 49 9.23 4.02 -5.19
C ILE A 49 7.82 4.03 -5.78
N LYS A 50 7.65 3.80 -7.08
CA LYS A 50 6.31 3.63 -7.64
C LYS A 50 5.70 2.29 -7.22
N LEU A 51 4.39 2.25 -7.06
CA LEU A 51 3.68 1.02 -6.72
C LEU A 51 3.93 -0.09 -7.77
N SER A 52 4.01 0.29 -9.04
CA SER A 52 4.34 -0.62 -10.15
C SER A 52 5.75 -1.23 -10.03
N GLU A 53 6.72 -0.48 -9.51
CA GLU A 53 8.13 -0.87 -9.36
C GLU A 53 8.40 -1.68 -8.07
N LEU A 54 7.49 -1.64 -7.10
CA LEU A 54 7.69 -2.27 -5.79
C LEU A 54 8.01 -3.78 -5.87
N ARG A 55 7.41 -4.48 -6.85
CA ARG A 55 7.63 -5.92 -7.05
C ARG A 55 9.00 -6.24 -7.65
N GLU A 56 9.63 -5.28 -8.29
CA GLU A 56 10.96 -5.43 -8.91
C GLU A 56 12.08 -5.09 -7.91
N LYS A 57 11.74 -4.35 -6.85
CA LYS A 57 12.69 -3.99 -5.81
C LYS A 57 13.03 -5.15 -4.88
N SER A 58 14.31 -5.19 -4.54
CA SER A 58 14.88 -6.10 -3.55
C SER A 58 15.60 -5.30 -2.48
N PHE A 59 15.29 -5.60 -1.22
CA PHE A 59 15.88 -4.94 -0.06
C PHE A 59 16.89 -5.88 0.58
N GLU A 60 18.16 -5.51 0.54
CA GLU A 60 19.27 -6.26 1.13
C GLU A 60 19.65 -5.66 2.48
N LEU A 61 19.71 -6.51 3.50
CA LEU A 61 19.71 -6.11 4.91
C LEU A 61 20.66 -6.98 5.71
N GLN A 62 21.35 -6.39 6.68
CA GLN A 62 22.38 -7.08 7.45
C GLN A 62 21.83 -7.91 8.61
N THR A 63 20.58 -7.67 9.02
CA THR A 63 19.99 -8.37 10.16
C THR A 63 18.55 -8.79 9.89
N ARG A 64 18.12 -9.85 10.57
CA ARG A 64 16.72 -10.31 10.56
C ARG A 64 15.77 -9.22 11.07
N GLU A 65 16.18 -8.46 12.08
CA GLU A 65 15.36 -7.36 12.63
C GLU A 65 15.12 -6.27 11.57
N SER A 66 16.17 -5.88 10.84
CA SER A 66 16.04 -4.96 9.72
C SER A 66 15.11 -5.51 8.63
N ALA A 67 15.16 -6.82 8.36
CA ALA A 67 14.24 -7.49 7.43
C ALA A 67 12.78 -7.40 7.88
N GLU A 68 12.48 -7.70 9.14
CA GLU A 68 11.12 -7.55 9.68
C GLU A 68 10.66 -6.08 9.67
N LYS A 69 11.57 -5.15 9.98
CA LYS A 69 11.30 -3.70 9.95
C LYS A 69 10.93 -3.24 8.54
N ILE A 70 11.68 -3.62 7.51
CA ILE A 70 11.40 -3.17 6.14
C ILE A 70 10.02 -3.65 5.66
N MET A 71 9.59 -4.86 6.04
CA MET A 71 8.25 -5.34 5.69
C MET A 71 7.15 -4.59 6.42
N GLY A 72 7.39 -4.20 7.68
CA GLY A 72 6.51 -3.29 8.41
C GLY A 72 6.38 -1.95 7.70
N GLU A 73 7.50 -1.38 7.28
CA GLU A 73 7.56 -0.11 6.57
C GLU A 73 6.86 -0.16 5.21
N ILE A 74 7.10 -1.19 4.39
CA ILE A 74 6.41 -1.40 3.11
C ILE A 74 4.89 -1.48 3.34
N ARG A 75 4.43 -2.22 4.36
CA ARG A 75 3.00 -2.29 4.69
C ARG A 75 2.43 -0.94 5.09
N GLY A 76 3.14 -0.18 5.93
CA GLY A 76 2.74 1.15 6.35
C GLY A 76 2.62 2.12 5.17
N ALA A 77 3.65 2.18 4.33
CA ALA A 77 3.69 3.04 3.15
C ALA A 77 2.57 2.73 2.15
N LEU A 78 2.27 1.43 1.93
CA LEU A 78 1.15 1.00 1.11
C LEU A 78 -0.20 1.47 1.69
N ILE A 79 -0.43 1.30 3.00
CA ILE A 79 -1.67 1.73 3.66
C ILE A 79 -1.84 3.24 3.55
N GLU A 80 -0.79 4.02 3.84
CA GLU A 80 -0.83 5.47 3.80
C GLU A 80 -1.16 5.99 2.40
N SER A 81 -0.41 5.52 1.39
CA SER A 81 -0.57 5.97 0.01
C SER A 81 -1.93 5.61 -0.57
N LEU A 82 -2.43 4.41 -0.26
CA LEU A 82 -3.75 3.97 -0.72
C LEU A 82 -4.88 4.67 0.04
N SER A 83 -4.72 4.96 1.33
CA SER A 83 -5.74 5.69 2.12
C SER A 83 -6.00 7.08 1.56
N ALA A 84 -4.94 7.79 1.14
CA ALA A 84 -5.07 9.09 0.49
C ALA A 84 -5.83 9.00 -0.84
N LEU A 85 -5.59 7.95 -1.64
CA LEU A 85 -6.33 7.71 -2.88
C LEU A 85 -7.80 7.37 -2.63
N ILE A 86 -8.08 6.51 -1.63
CA ILE A 86 -9.44 6.12 -1.25
C ILE A 86 -10.24 7.36 -0.82
N ALA A 87 -9.65 8.24 -0.01
CA ALA A 87 -10.30 9.48 0.41
C ALA A 87 -10.70 10.34 -0.78
N ARG A 88 -9.74 10.61 -1.70
CA ARG A 88 -9.99 11.39 -2.92
C ARG A 88 -11.03 10.74 -3.83
N PHE A 89 -11.01 9.42 -3.96
CA PHE A 89 -11.99 8.70 -4.76
C PHE A 89 -13.40 8.79 -4.17
N LYS A 90 -13.52 8.64 -2.84
CA LYS A 90 -14.81 8.82 -2.14
C LYS A 90 -15.32 10.25 -2.27
N GLU A 91 -14.46 11.25 -2.13
CA GLU A 91 -14.83 12.65 -2.37
C GLU A 91 -15.32 12.88 -3.80
N ALA A 92 -14.62 12.34 -4.81
CA ALA A 92 -15.03 12.45 -6.21
C ALA A 92 -16.35 11.72 -6.51
N GLN A 93 -16.60 10.56 -5.89
CA GLN A 93 -17.88 9.87 -6.00
C GLN A 93 -19.02 10.66 -5.36
N SER A 94 -18.80 11.24 -4.18
CA SER A 94 -19.76 12.13 -3.51
C SER A 94 -20.03 13.41 -4.31
N PHE A 95 -19.05 13.86 -5.13
CA PHE A 95 -19.22 15.02 -6.00
C PHE A 95 -19.96 14.69 -7.31
N ASN A 96 -19.83 13.47 -7.83
CA ASN A 96 -20.39 13.03 -9.12
C ASN A 96 -21.72 12.26 -9.03
N GLY A 97 -22.22 11.91 -7.83
CA GLY A 97 -23.48 11.19 -7.62
C GLY A 97 -24.36 11.85 -6.55
N SER A 98 -25.61 12.13 -6.89
CA SER A 98 -26.63 12.84 -6.11
C SER A 98 -26.53 12.68 -4.58
N VAL A 99 -26.31 13.81 -3.93
CA VAL A 99 -26.53 14.00 -2.50
C VAL A 99 -28.04 14.00 -2.23
N SER A 100 -28.54 13.01 -1.48
CA SER A 100 -29.77 13.16 -0.69
C SER A 100 -29.35 13.22 0.77
N TYR A 101 -29.31 14.43 1.33
CA TYR A 101 -29.31 14.60 2.77
C TYR A 101 -30.74 14.42 3.25
N GLU A 102 -31.01 13.38 4.04
CA GLU A 102 -32.09 13.41 5.02
C GLU A 102 -31.44 13.72 6.37
N ILE A 103 -31.57 14.97 6.81
CA ILE A 103 -31.26 15.35 8.19
C ILE A 103 -32.59 15.24 8.94
N ASP A 104 -32.69 14.22 9.80
CA ASP A 104 -33.81 14.09 10.73
C ASP A 104 -33.57 15.01 11.94
N PHE A 105 -34.45 15.98 12.15
CA PHE A 105 -34.38 16.96 13.25
C PHE A 105 -35.30 16.61 14.44
N ASN A 106 -35.86 15.40 14.50
CA ASN A 106 -36.79 15.04 15.58
C ASN A 106 -36.14 14.52 16.89
N GLU A 107 -34.82 14.56 17.04
CA GLU A 107 -34.14 14.24 18.31
C GLU A 107 -33.29 15.39 18.85
N LEU A 108 -33.88 16.58 18.97
CA LEU A 108 -33.36 17.69 19.79
C LEU A 108 -34.31 18.02 20.94
#